data_AF-A0A5B0QSN2-F1
#
_entry.id   AF-A0A5B0QSN2-F1
#
_cell.length_a   1.000
_cell.length_b   1.000
_cell.length_c   1.000
_cell.angle_alpha   90.00
_cell.angle_beta   90.00
_cell.angle_gamma   90.00
#
_symmetry.space_group_name_H-M   'P 1'
#
loop_
_entity.id
_entity.type
_entity.pdbx_description
1 polymer ?
#
loop_
_entity_poly.entity_id
_entity_poly.type
_entity_poly.pdbx_seq_one_letter_code
_entity_poly.pdbx_strand_id
1 'polypeptide(L)' 'MQTLRGMYPDWNTCLHPQMSNEYILRKVLVAETAKCLIAEDLGLGLTDPHVLTHLEQSRAFGSVLFPDDDEDE' A
#
# COMPACT_ATOMS: atom_id res chain seq x y z
N MET A 1 -18.14 -8.82 1.21
CA MET A 1 -16.77 -8.98 1.72
C MET A 1 -16.16 -10.23 1.06
N GLN A 2 -15.61 -10.10 -0.14
CA GLN A 2 -14.84 -11.20 -0.73
C GLN A 2 -13.46 -11.19 -0.07
N THR A 3 -13.13 -12.27 0.63
CA THR A 3 -11.80 -12.45 1.23
C THR A 3 -10.78 -12.61 0.10
N LEU A 4 -9.53 -12.20 0.33
CA LEU A 4 -8.40 -12.38 -0.62
C LEU A 4 -8.30 -13.81 -1.20
N ARG A 5 -8.83 -14.79 -0.46
CA ARG A 5 -8.98 -16.19 -0.84
C ARG A 5 -9.83 -16.44 -2.10
N GLY A 6 -10.76 -15.56 -2.43
CA GLY A 6 -11.59 -15.67 -3.64
C GLY A 6 -10.90 -15.20 -4.92
N MET A 7 -9.87 -14.35 -4.80
CA MET A 7 -9.14 -13.81 -5.96
C MET A 7 -8.04 -14.74 -6.47
N TYR A 8 -7.50 -15.61 -5.60
CA TYR A 8 -6.39 -16.50 -5.94
C TYR A 8 -6.74 -17.95 -5.55
N PRO A 9 -7.39 -18.71 -6.46
CA PRO A 9 -7.95 -20.03 -6.16
C PRO A 9 -6.88 -21.12 -6.03
N ASP A 10 -5.66 -20.89 -6.51
CA ASP A 10 -4.56 -21.84 -6.45
C ASP A 10 -3.46 -21.33 -5.50
N TRP A 11 -3.21 -22.11 -4.44
CA TRP A 11 -2.19 -21.84 -3.43
C TRP A 11 -0.77 -21.99 -3.98
N ASN A 12 -0.62 -22.62 -5.16
CA ASN A 12 0.63 -22.72 -5.90
C ASN A 12 0.80 -21.62 -6.96
N THR A 13 -0.16 -20.69 -7.09
CA THR A 13 0.09 -19.50 -7.91
C THR A 13 1.16 -18.69 -7.21
N CYS A 14 2.36 -18.68 -7.79
CA CYS A 14 3.45 -17.83 -7.34
C CYS A 14 3.06 -16.38 -7.66
N LEU A 15 2.28 -15.75 -6.77
CA LEU A 15 2.19 -14.31 -6.70
C LEU A 15 3.63 -13.86 -6.51
N HIS A 16 4.16 -13.13 -7.49
CA HIS A 16 5.54 -12.60 -7.61
C HIS A 16 6.40 -12.75 -6.34
N PRO A 17 7.68 -13.18 -6.41
CA PRO A 17 8.55 -13.41 -5.23
C PRO A 17 8.55 -12.30 -4.17
N GLN A 18 8.18 -11.08 -4.57
CA GLN A 18 7.98 -9.91 -3.73
C GLN A 18 6.70 -9.90 -2.89
N MET A 19 5.72 -10.79 -3.04
CA MET A 19 4.48 -10.82 -2.24
C MET A 19 4.60 -11.68 -0.98
N SER A 20 5.77 -11.68 -0.33
CA SER A 20 5.91 -12.33 0.97
C SER A 20 4.98 -11.69 2.01
N ASN A 21 4.56 -12.46 3.01
CA ASN A 21 3.76 -11.90 4.12
C ASN A 21 4.45 -10.68 4.74
N GLU A 22 5.78 -10.70 4.82
CA GLU A 22 6.58 -9.58 5.33
C GLU A 22 6.49 -8.35 4.41
N TYR A 23 6.58 -8.52 3.08
CA TYR A 23 6.42 -7.42 2.14
C TYR A 23 5.02 -6.81 2.18
N ILE A 24 3.99 -7.65 2.20
CA ILE A 24 2.59 -7.21 2.29
C ILE A 24 2.36 -6.47 3.62
N LEU A 25 2.83 -7.03 4.74
CA LEU A 25 2.77 -6.38 6.04
C LEU A 25 3.51 -5.05 6.03
N ARG A 26 4.70 -4.97 5.43
CA ARG A 26 5.47 -3.73 5.34
C ARG A 26 4.73 -2.65 4.55
N LYS A 27 4.16 -2.97 3.39
CA LYS A 27 3.39 -2.01 2.58
C LYS A 27 2.10 -1.57 3.28
N VAL A 28 1.40 -2.47 3.99
CA VAL A 28 0.20 -2.14 4.77
C VAL A 28 0.54 -1.28 5.99
N LEU A 29 1.57 -1.65 6.75
CA LEU A 29 2.02 -0.90 7.93
C LEU A 29 2.52 0.48 7.56
N VAL A 30 3.21 0.63 6.42
CA VAL A 30 3.63 1.93 5.89
C VAL A 30 2.41 2.80 5.54
N ALA A 31 1.39 2.24 4.90
CA ALA A 31 0.19 2.98 4.53
C ALA A 31 -0.61 3.46 5.76
N GLU A 32 -0.79 2.59 6.77
CA GLU A 32 -1.49 2.96 8.00
C GLU A 32 -0.71 3.99 8.82
N THR A 33 0.62 3.85 8.90
CA THR A 33 1.48 4.85 9.57
C THR A 33 1.41 6.19 8.83
N ALA A 34 1.48 6.19 7.50
CA ALA A 34 1.39 7.40 6.69
C ALA A 34 0.03 8.10 6.86
N LYS A 35 -1.09 7.35 6.95
CA LYS A 35 -2.41 7.92 7.25
C LYS A 35 -2.44 8.65 8.59
N CYS A 36 -1.84 8.07 9.63
CA CYS A 36 -1.76 8.71 10.93
C CYS A 36 -1.00 10.04 10.87
N LEU A 37 0.16 10.04 10.21
CA LEU A 37 0.98 11.24 10.06
C LEU A 37 0.27 12.32 9.24
N ILE A 38 -0.39 11.96 8.15
CA ILE A 38 -1.17 12.90 7.32
C ILE A 38 -2.34 13.49 8.11
N ALA A 39 -3.07 12.66 8.86
CA ALA A 39 -4.19 13.12 9.67
C ALA A 39 -3.74 14.11 10.75
N GLU A 40 -2.61 13.81 11.40
CA GLU A 40 -1.99 14.71 12.39
C GLU A 40 -1.57 16.04 11.75
N ASP A 41 -0.88 16.00 10.61
CA ASP A 41 -0.39 17.20 9.91
C ASP A 41 -1.53 18.12 9.42
N LEU A 42 -2.61 17.52 8.92
CA LEU A 42 -3.79 18.25 8.46
C LEU A 42 -4.75 18.65 9.60
N GLY A 43 -4.54 18.15 10.82
CA GLY A 43 -5.46 18.32 11.94
C GLY A 43 -6.83 17.68 11.70
N LEU A 44 -6.89 16.61 10.93
CA LEU A 44 -8.11 15.90 10.54
C LEU A 44 -8.26 14.56 11.26
N GLY A 45 -9.47 14.00 11.24
CA GLY A 45 -9.69 12.63 11.69
C GLY A 45 -9.16 11.60 10.69
N LEU A 46 -8.75 10.42 11.16
CA LEU A 46 -8.24 9.32 10.32
C LEU A 46 -9.25 8.85 9.25
N THR A 47 -10.55 9.01 9.50
CA THR A 47 -11.62 8.62 8.58
C THR A 47 -12.00 9.74 7.60
N ASP A 48 -11.35 10.91 7.69
CA ASP A 48 -11.61 12.01 6.78
C ASP A 48 -11.16 11.63 5.35
N PRO A 49 -12.01 11.81 4.33
CA PRO A 49 -11.67 11.45 2.95
C PRO A 49 -10.45 12.20 2.40
N HIS A 50 -10.11 13.37 2.93
CA HIS A 50 -8.93 14.12 2.51
C HIS A 50 -7.63 13.42 2.92
N VAL A 51 -7.62 12.70 4.05
CA VAL A 51 -6.44 11.91 4.49
C VAL A 51 -6.16 10.78 3.49
N LEU A 52 -7.21 10.08 3.03
CA LEU A 52 -7.06 9.03 2.01
C LEU A 52 -6.61 9.62 0.67
N THR A 53 -7.20 10.74 0.25
CA THR A 53 -6.83 11.42 -0.99
C THR A 53 -5.35 11.82 -0.98
N HIS A 54 -4.89 12.38 0.13
CA HIS A 54 -3.49 12.80 0.27
C HIS A 54 -2.54 11.59 0.27
N LEU A 55 -2.91 10.49 0.91
CA LEU A 55 -2.13 9.26 0.86
C LEU A 55 -1.97 8.73 -0.57
N GLU A 56 -3.05 8.73 -1.36
CA GLU A 56 -3.03 8.29 -2.76
C GLU A 56 -2.15 9.19 -3.63
N GLN A 57 -2.23 10.52 -3.44
CA GLN A 57 -1.37 11.49 -4.11
C GLN A 57 0.10 11.29 -3.74
N SER A 58 0.41 11.11 -2.45
CA SER A 58 1.78 10.83 -1.99
C SER A 58 2.33 9.53 -2.57
N ARG A 59 1.48 8.51 -2.72
CA ARG A 59 1.87 7.24 -3.37
C ARG A 59 2.18 7.42 -4.85
N ALA A 60 1.33 8.12 -5.58
CA ALA A 60 1.54 8.41 -7.00
C ALA A 60 2.83 9.21 -7.23
N PHE A 61 3.07 10.22 -6.39
CA PHE A 61 4.31 10.98 -6.40
C PHE A 61 5.53 10.08 -6.12
N GLY A 62 5.44 9.23 -5.09
CA GLY A 62 6.48 8.28 -4.74
C GLY A 62 6.83 7.33 -5.88
N SER A 63 5.84 6.77 -6.60
CA SER A 63 6.10 5.86 -7.72
C SER A 63 6.79 6.52 -8.92
N VAL A 64 6.64 7.83 -9.10
CA VAL A 64 7.32 8.56 -10.17
C VAL A 64 8.76 8.90 -9.79
N LEU A 65 9.01 9.22 -8.52
CA LEU A 65 10.34 9.59 -8.01
C LEU A 65 11.23 8.41 -7.63
N PHE A 66 10.60 7.34 -7.18
CA PHE A 66 11.23 6.10 -6.74
C PHE A 66 10.56 4.96 -7.51
N PRO A 67 10.84 4.82 -8.82
CA PRO A 67 10.36 3.68 -9.58
C PRO A 67 10.91 2.39 -8.94
N ASP A 68 10.14 1.31 -8.98
CA ASP A 68 10.63 0.01 -8.56
C ASP A 68 11.72 -0.43 -9.57
N ASP A 69 12.92 -0.80 -9.09
CA ASP A 69 14.10 -1.15 -9.92
C ASP A 69 13.96 -2.49 -10.70
N ASP A 70 12.74 -3.01 -10.85
CA ASP A 70 12.48 -4.37 -11.35
C ASP A 70 12.30 -4.44 -12.87
N GLU A 71 13.23 -3.87 -13.65
CA GLU A 71 13.32 -4.13 -15.11
C GLU A 71 14.65 -4.76 -15.56
N ASP A 72 15.62 -5.01 -14.67
CA ASP A 72 16.89 -5.67 -15.03
C ASP A 72 17.21 -6.89 -14.14
N GLU A 73 16.49 -8.01 -14.31
CA GLU A 73 17.05 -9.37 -14.13
C GLU A 73 16.32 -10.45 -14.97
#